data_AF-A0A357IRD8-F1
#
_entry.id   AF-A0A357IRD8-F1
#
_cell.length_a   1.000
_cell.length_b   1.000
_cell.length_c   1.000
_cell.angle_alpha   90.00
_cell.angle_beta   90.00
_cell.angle_gamma   90.00
#
_symmetry.space_group_name_H-M   'P 1'
#
loop_
_entity.id
_entity.type
_entity.pdbx_description
1 polymer ?
#
loop_
_entity_poly.entity_id
_entity_poly.type
_entity_poly.pdbx_seq_one_letter_code
_entity_poly.pdbx_strand_id
1 'polypeptide(L)'
;MKSLSSLFRLGPGPSSSHTIAPHLAAKRFYALVEKQRPDRFIATFYGSLAYTAIGHGSSKAVSDVFAPFPCQIILDKETKVPHPLTMNFQAFHGECLIKSVTYRSLGGGEISSEEDEGANEKDIYPFSSFEQIKAFLKAENLANLKDFCLRFEDHSIDSYLLSCVKAMFRCVENGLRAEGKIPANSNPRLQLNRVAGDIFSQASSLAHEDGRNFLLMTSYAYAVAESNACGERIVTCPTCGASGVLPAVLYFEHKQRKVPLSRIRDSLYVAGVFGNLVKQNSSIAGSVGGCQAEIGTASSMAAATLCYLHGLSLYQCE
;
A
#
# COMPACT_ATOMS: atom_id res chain seq x y z
N MET A 1 13.51 2.05 -11.81
CA MET A 1 12.59 1.74 -10.69
C MET A 1 12.36 2.97 -9.81
N LYS A 2 11.21 3.02 -9.14
CA LYS A 2 10.77 4.13 -8.27
C LYS A 2 11.25 3.98 -6.83
N SER A 3 11.09 5.03 -6.02
CA SER A 3 11.38 4.98 -4.58
C SER A 3 10.67 3.82 -3.89
N LEU A 4 11.26 3.26 -2.84
CA LEU A 4 10.60 2.26 -1.98
C LEU A 4 9.33 2.83 -1.34
N SER A 5 9.27 4.16 -1.16
CA SER A 5 8.07 4.85 -0.66
C SER A 5 6.88 4.75 -1.63
N SER A 6 7.14 4.58 -2.93
CA SER A 6 6.11 4.31 -3.94
C SER A 6 5.53 2.90 -3.85
N LEU A 7 6.25 1.95 -3.23
CA LEU A 7 5.83 0.56 -3.05
C LEU A 7 5.09 0.38 -1.71
N PHE A 8 5.60 0.99 -0.64
CA PHE A 8 5.03 0.92 0.71
C PHE A 8 4.20 2.16 1.02
N ARG A 9 2.97 2.25 0.51
CA ARG A 9 2.09 3.40 0.72
C ARG A 9 1.17 3.18 1.90
N LEU A 10 1.19 4.11 2.84
CA LEU A 10 0.21 4.17 3.93
C LEU A 10 -1.08 4.85 3.44
N GLY A 11 -2.21 4.16 3.54
CA GLY A 11 -3.50 4.70 3.12
C GLY A 11 -4.68 3.82 3.54
N PRO A 12 -5.91 4.24 3.29
CA PRO A 12 -7.09 3.43 3.54
C PRO A 12 -7.18 2.26 2.55
N GLY A 13 -7.57 1.08 3.04
CA GLY A 13 -8.05 -0.02 2.18
C GLY A 13 -9.42 0.28 1.56
N PRO A 14 -9.98 -0.64 0.75
CA PRO A 14 -9.48 -1.97 0.43
C PRO A 14 -8.60 -2.05 -0.82
N SER A 15 -8.49 -0.98 -1.61
CA SER A 15 -7.94 -1.05 -2.97
C SER A 15 -6.84 -0.01 -3.22
N SER A 16 -5.72 -0.44 -3.79
CA SER A 16 -4.65 0.51 -4.13
C SER A 16 -5.07 1.43 -5.27
N SER A 17 -5.73 0.89 -6.29
CA SER A 17 -6.14 1.65 -7.48
C SER A 17 -7.40 2.46 -7.27
N HIS A 18 -8.35 1.98 -6.45
CA HIS A 18 -9.64 2.63 -6.25
C HIS A 18 -9.75 3.36 -4.91
N THR A 19 -8.89 3.11 -3.93
CA THR A 19 -8.97 3.79 -2.63
C THR A 19 -7.73 4.63 -2.36
N ILE A 20 -6.54 4.02 -2.35
CA ILE A 20 -5.30 4.73 -2.05
C ILE A 20 -4.98 5.78 -3.12
N ALA A 21 -5.06 5.44 -4.40
CA ALA A 21 -4.76 6.39 -5.47
C ALA A 21 -5.69 7.63 -5.43
N PRO A 22 -7.03 7.50 -5.34
CA PRO A 22 -7.90 8.66 -5.13
C PRO A 22 -7.63 9.43 -3.84
N HIS A 23 -7.35 8.73 -2.73
CA HIS A 23 -6.98 9.36 -1.47
C HIS A 23 -5.70 10.21 -1.61
N LEU A 24 -4.67 9.69 -2.27
CA LEU A 24 -3.42 10.40 -2.52
C LEU A 24 -3.62 11.58 -3.46
N ALA A 25 -4.37 11.38 -4.56
CA ALA A 25 -4.69 12.45 -5.48
C ALA A 25 -5.46 13.60 -4.78
N ALA A 26 -6.41 13.26 -3.89
CA ALA A 26 -7.13 14.26 -3.11
C ALA A 26 -6.21 15.01 -2.14
N LYS A 27 -5.30 14.31 -1.44
CA LYS A 27 -4.32 14.95 -0.54
C LYS A 27 -3.40 15.90 -1.27
N ARG A 28 -2.93 15.50 -2.46
CA ARG A 28 -2.11 16.34 -3.32
C ARG A 28 -2.87 17.56 -3.81
N PHE A 29 -4.08 17.35 -4.33
CA PHE A 29 -4.93 18.44 -4.77
C PHE A 29 -5.20 19.44 -3.64
N TYR A 30 -5.52 18.96 -2.44
CA TYR A 30 -5.71 19.82 -1.27
C TYR A 30 -4.46 20.67 -0.98
N ALA A 31 -3.27 20.06 -0.98
CA ALA A 31 -2.02 20.78 -0.76
C ALA A 31 -1.74 21.88 -1.83
N LEU A 32 -2.25 21.71 -3.06
CA LEU A 32 -2.14 22.72 -4.11
C LEU A 32 -3.07 23.93 -3.89
N VAL A 33 -4.16 23.75 -3.15
CA VAL A 33 -5.23 24.75 -3.01
C VAL A 33 -5.43 25.27 -1.57
N GLU A 34 -4.82 24.67 -0.55
CA GLU A 34 -5.12 25.00 0.85
C GLU A 34 -4.88 26.47 1.18
N LYS A 35 -3.84 27.08 0.58
CA LYS A 35 -3.44 28.47 0.84
C LYS A 35 -4.44 29.47 0.28
N GLN A 36 -5.23 29.07 -0.72
CA GLN A 36 -6.29 29.86 -1.33
C GLN A 36 -7.60 29.78 -0.52
N ARG A 37 -7.62 29.05 0.60
CA ARG A 37 -8.75 28.93 1.53
C ARG A 37 -10.07 28.52 0.84
N PRO A 38 -10.08 27.35 0.17
CA PRO A 38 -11.30 26.80 -0.39
C PRO A 38 -12.33 26.55 0.70
N ASP A 39 -13.59 26.78 0.40
CA ASP A 39 -14.72 26.49 1.29
C ASP A 39 -15.53 25.27 0.84
N ARG A 40 -15.34 24.81 -0.40
CA ARG A 40 -16.08 23.68 -0.99
C ARG A 40 -15.25 22.96 -2.05
N PHE A 41 -15.51 21.65 -2.17
CA PHE A 41 -14.89 20.77 -3.15
C PHE A 41 -15.93 20.04 -4.00
N ILE A 42 -15.57 19.73 -5.24
CA ILE A 42 -16.27 18.76 -6.08
C ILE A 42 -15.25 17.70 -6.50
N ALA A 43 -15.61 16.43 -6.36
CA ALA A 43 -14.86 15.31 -6.88
C ALA A 43 -15.71 14.52 -7.87
N THR A 44 -15.26 14.46 -9.12
CA THR A 44 -15.91 13.70 -10.18
C THR A 44 -15.09 12.46 -10.49
N PHE A 45 -15.72 11.29 -10.39
CA PHE A 45 -15.13 10.02 -10.81
C PHE A 45 -15.69 9.61 -12.15
N TYR A 46 -14.82 9.09 -13.02
CA TYR A 46 -15.16 8.68 -14.38
C TYR A 46 -14.94 7.18 -14.58
N GLY A 47 -15.54 6.62 -15.64
CA GLY A 47 -15.25 5.26 -16.09
C GLY A 47 -15.48 4.20 -15.01
N SER A 48 -14.60 3.19 -14.95
CA SER A 48 -14.70 2.09 -13.97
C SER A 48 -14.57 2.55 -12.51
N LEU A 49 -13.88 3.68 -12.27
CA LEU A 49 -13.81 4.28 -10.94
C LEU A 49 -15.21 4.77 -10.50
N ALA A 50 -15.98 5.39 -11.38
CA ALA A 50 -17.35 5.82 -11.09
C ALA A 50 -18.29 4.64 -10.75
N TYR A 51 -18.16 3.51 -11.46
CA TYR A 51 -18.98 2.31 -11.21
C TYR A 51 -18.72 1.67 -9.85
N THR A 52 -17.49 1.74 -9.36
CA THR A 52 -17.06 0.97 -8.19
C THR A 52 -16.69 1.85 -6.98
N ALA A 53 -16.84 3.16 -7.09
CA ALA A 53 -16.47 4.15 -6.07
C ALA A 53 -17.07 3.86 -4.70
N ILE A 54 -18.32 3.40 -4.64
CA ILE A 54 -19.00 3.07 -3.38
C ILE A 54 -18.43 1.78 -2.79
N GLY A 55 -18.34 0.71 -3.60
CA GLY A 55 -17.89 -0.60 -3.14
C GLY A 55 -16.42 -0.61 -2.68
N HIS A 56 -15.56 0.18 -3.33
CA HIS A 56 -14.15 0.34 -2.94
C HIS A 56 -13.91 1.51 -1.97
N GLY A 57 -14.96 2.19 -1.49
CA GLY A 57 -14.82 3.30 -0.56
C GLY A 57 -14.09 4.53 -1.11
N SER A 58 -13.94 4.67 -2.43
CA SER A 58 -13.28 5.82 -3.09
C SER A 58 -13.89 7.15 -2.68
N SER A 59 -15.24 7.21 -2.69
CA SER A 59 -15.99 8.41 -2.31
C SER A 59 -15.66 8.83 -0.88
N LYS A 60 -15.67 7.87 0.05
CA LYS A 60 -15.33 8.11 1.45
C LYS A 60 -13.88 8.55 1.60
N ALA A 61 -12.95 7.85 0.95
CA ALA A 61 -11.52 8.12 1.06
C ALA A 61 -11.12 9.51 0.54
N VAL A 62 -11.85 10.05 -0.44
CA VAL A 62 -11.70 11.42 -0.96
C VAL A 62 -12.40 12.43 -0.04
N SER A 63 -13.65 12.20 0.34
CA SER A 63 -14.38 13.10 1.23
C SER A 63 -13.68 13.28 2.59
N ASP A 64 -13.14 12.19 3.15
CA ASP A 64 -12.41 12.22 4.43
C ASP A 64 -11.13 13.09 4.35
N VAL A 65 -10.55 13.30 3.16
CA VAL A 65 -9.39 14.19 2.96
C VAL A 65 -9.80 15.66 2.94
N PHE A 66 -10.92 15.98 2.29
CA PHE A 66 -11.41 17.35 2.21
C PHE A 66 -12.18 17.81 3.44
N ALA A 67 -12.45 16.92 4.39
CA ALA A 67 -13.06 17.27 5.66
C ALA A 67 -12.24 18.35 6.41
N PRO A 68 -12.89 19.33 7.08
CA PRO A 68 -14.34 19.42 7.33
C PRO A 68 -15.13 20.13 6.21
N PHE A 69 -14.51 20.46 5.07
CA PHE A 69 -15.18 21.20 4.00
C PHE A 69 -16.18 20.31 3.25
N PRO A 70 -17.33 20.85 2.83
CA PRO A 70 -18.27 20.15 1.96
C PRO A 70 -17.59 19.64 0.68
N CYS A 71 -17.75 18.35 0.40
CA CYS A 71 -17.28 17.72 -0.83
C CYS A 71 -18.44 17.02 -1.53
N GLN A 72 -18.80 17.51 -2.72
CA GLN A 72 -19.78 16.85 -3.58
C GLN A 72 -19.09 15.74 -4.39
N ILE A 73 -19.62 14.52 -4.32
CA ILE A 73 -19.15 13.39 -5.14
C ILE A 73 -20.07 13.24 -6.35
N ILE A 74 -19.49 13.28 -7.56
CA ILE A 74 -20.19 13.05 -8.83
C ILE A 74 -19.67 11.74 -9.43
N LEU A 75 -20.57 10.83 -9.76
CA LEU A 75 -20.26 9.54 -10.39
C LEU A 75 -20.65 9.59 -11.86
N ASP A 76 -19.73 10.02 -12.73
CA ASP A 76 -19.95 10.14 -14.16
C ASP A 76 -19.57 8.83 -14.88
N LYS A 77 -20.59 8.09 -15.28
CA LYS A 77 -20.44 6.79 -15.97
C LYS A 77 -20.48 6.92 -17.49
N GLU A 78 -20.83 8.10 -18.00
CA GLU A 78 -21.15 8.31 -19.42
C GLU A 78 -19.99 8.95 -20.16
N THR A 79 -19.27 9.87 -19.52
CA THR A 79 -18.13 10.56 -20.12
C THR A 79 -17.02 9.57 -20.47
N LYS A 80 -16.64 9.56 -21.75
CA LYS A 80 -15.51 8.79 -22.24
C LYS A 80 -14.21 9.47 -21.83
N VAL A 81 -13.39 8.77 -21.07
CA VAL A 81 -12.08 9.22 -20.59
C VAL A 81 -10.97 8.34 -21.15
N PRO A 82 -9.75 8.89 -21.35
CA PRO A 82 -8.62 8.12 -21.88
C PRO A 82 -8.19 6.94 -21.00
N HIS A 83 -8.39 7.05 -19.69
CA HIS A 83 -8.08 6.00 -18.71
C HIS A 83 -9.31 5.69 -17.85
N PRO A 84 -9.68 4.42 -17.64
CA PRO A 84 -10.93 4.07 -16.94
C PRO A 84 -10.94 4.44 -15.45
N LEU A 85 -9.76 4.68 -14.85
CA LEU A 85 -9.59 5.16 -13.48
C LEU A 85 -9.22 6.65 -13.44
N THR A 86 -10.05 7.48 -14.06
CA THR A 86 -9.86 8.95 -14.09
C THR A 86 -10.73 9.62 -13.03
N MET A 87 -10.20 10.67 -12.41
CA MET A 87 -10.90 11.52 -11.44
C MET A 87 -10.52 12.98 -11.65
N ASN A 88 -11.45 13.89 -11.43
CA ASN A 88 -11.22 15.32 -11.43
C ASN A 88 -11.59 15.91 -10.08
N PHE A 89 -10.75 16.80 -9.56
CA PHE A 89 -11.02 17.54 -8.33
C PHE A 89 -11.06 19.03 -8.60
N GLN A 90 -12.08 19.67 -8.04
CA GLN A 90 -12.31 21.10 -8.13
C GLN A 90 -12.43 21.70 -6.73
N ALA A 91 -11.85 22.88 -6.54
CA ALA A 91 -11.90 23.64 -5.30
C ALA A 91 -12.52 25.01 -5.56
N PHE A 92 -13.37 25.47 -4.64
CA PHE A 92 -14.12 26.71 -4.78
C PHE A 92 -13.95 27.60 -3.55
N HIS A 93 -14.14 28.91 -3.75
CA HIS A 93 -14.41 29.89 -2.70
C HIS A 93 -15.64 30.70 -3.13
N GLY A 94 -16.77 30.48 -2.45
CA GLY A 94 -18.09 30.87 -2.94
C GLY A 94 -18.39 30.25 -4.31
N GLU A 95 -18.72 31.09 -5.29
CA GLU A 95 -18.98 30.68 -6.68
C GLU A 95 -17.70 30.64 -7.55
N CYS A 96 -16.56 31.09 -7.03
CA CYS A 96 -15.32 31.16 -7.79
C CYS A 96 -14.59 29.81 -7.78
N LEU A 97 -14.30 29.27 -8.97
CA LEU A 97 -13.41 28.11 -9.12
C LEU A 97 -11.96 28.54 -8.88
N ILE A 98 -11.33 27.99 -7.85
CA ILE A 98 -9.91 28.22 -7.54
C ILE A 98 -9.04 27.41 -8.49
N LYS A 99 -9.31 26.10 -8.59
CA LYS A 99 -8.50 25.17 -9.39
C LYS A 99 -9.30 23.93 -9.74
N SER A 100 -9.00 23.35 -10.90
CA SER A 100 -9.45 22.03 -11.35
C SER A 100 -8.23 21.23 -11.78
N VAL A 101 -8.09 19.99 -11.32
CA VAL A 101 -6.99 19.09 -11.69
C VAL A 101 -7.52 17.69 -11.95
N THR A 102 -7.09 17.10 -13.06
CA THR A 102 -7.42 15.73 -13.43
C THR A 102 -6.30 14.79 -13.05
N TYR A 103 -6.64 13.69 -12.39
CA TYR A 103 -5.71 12.63 -12.03
C TYR A 103 -6.16 11.30 -12.65
N ARG A 104 -5.19 10.43 -12.91
CA ARG A 104 -5.40 9.06 -13.36
C ARG A 104 -4.75 8.12 -12.35
N SER A 105 -5.44 7.07 -11.94
CA SER A 105 -4.87 6.00 -11.12
C SER A 105 -4.28 4.92 -12.04
N LEU A 106 -2.98 4.66 -11.91
CA LEU A 106 -2.23 3.75 -12.80
C LEU A 106 -2.11 2.31 -12.25
N GLY A 107 -2.61 2.06 -11.04
CA GLY A 107 -2.46 0.77 -10.33
C GLY A 107 -1.39 0.80 -9.25
N GLY A 108 -1.48 -0.10 -8.26
CA GLY A 108 -0.53 -0.15 -7.13
C GLY A 108 -0.50 1.11 -6.25
N GLY A 109 -1.53 1.98 -6.34
CA GLY A 109 -1.59 3.25 -5.60
C GLY A 109 -0.92 4.42 -6.30
N GLU A 110 -0.41 4.22 -7.51
CA GLU A 110 0.24 5.23 -8.32
C GLU A 110 -0.79 6.12 -9.04
N ILE A 111 -0.43 7.41 -9.18
CA ILE A 111 -1.25 8.41 -9.86
C ILE A 111 -0.42 9.15 -10.90
N SER A 112 -1.09 9.74 -11.88
CA SER A 112 -0.50 10.68 -12.84
C SER A 112 -1.44 11.84 -13.14
N SER A 113 -0.89 12.98 -13.53
CA SER A 113 -1.63 14.18 -13.92
C SER A 113 -0.82 15.00 -14.91
N GLU A 114 -1.49 15.63 -15.88
CA GLU A 114 -0.86 16.58 -16.80
C GLU A 114 -0.85 17.98 -16.17
N GLU A 115 -1.75 18.27 -15.23
CA GLU A 115 -1.90 19.55 -14.56
C GLU A 115 -1.21 19.63 -13.18
N ASP A 116 -0.70 18.50 -12.67
CA ASP A 116 0.18 18.38 -11.50
C ASP A 116 1.40 17.49 -11.84
N GLU A 117 2.50 18.11 -12.31
CA GLU A 117 3.74 17.37 -12.63
C GLU A 117 4.26 16.59 -11.41
N GLY A 118 4.07 17.11 -10.20
CA GLY A 118 4.52 16.45 -8.98
C GLY A 118 3.80 15.14 -8.70
N ALA A 119 2.64 14.88 -9.33
CA ALA A 119 1.92 13.61 -9.21
C ALA A 119 2.64 12.48 -9.95
N ASN A 120 3.44 12.83 -10.97
CA ASN A 120 4.12 11.87 -11.82
C ASN A 120 5.42 11.42 -11.15
N GLU A 121 5.39 10.24 -10.54
CA GLU A 121 6.56 9.68 -9.87
C GLU A 121 7.66 9.32 -10.86
N LYS A 122 8.88 9.78 -10.56
CA LYS A 122 10.09 9.57 -11.36
C LYS A 122 10.84 8.34 -10.88
N ASP A 123 11.51 7.67 -11.81
CA ASP A 123 12.44 6.60 -11.48
C ASP A 123 13.71 7.18 -10.86
N ILE A 124 14.16 6.59 -9.75
CA ILE A 124 15.37 6.99 -9.04
C ILE A 124 16.46 5.91 -9.08
N TYR A 125 16.05 4.65 -9.33
CA TYR A 125 16.95 3.52 -9.47
C TYR A 125 17.19 3.21 -10.95
N PRO A 126 18.42 3.33 -11.47
CA PRO A 126 18.76 3.06 -12.87
C PRO A 126 18.98 1.56 -13.16
N PHE A 127 18.18 0.67 -12.55
CA PHE A 127 18.34 -0.79 -12.68
C PHE A 127 17.03 -1.45 -13.04
N SER A 128 17.12 -2.55 -13.79
CA SER A 128 15.98 -3.37 -14.19
C SER A 128 16.15 -4.85 -13.85
N SER A 129 17.30 -5.31 -13.36
CA SER A 129 17.50 -6.70 -12.94
C SER A 129 18.33 -6.83 -11.68
N PHE A 130 18.16 -7.94 -10.96
CA PHE A 130 18.95 -8.22 -9.76
C PHE A 130 20.44 -8.41 -10.09
N GLU A 131 20.76 -8.96 -11.26
CA GLU A 131 22.13 -9.06 -11.77
C GLU A 131 22.83 -7.69 -11.86
N GLN A 132 22.13 -6.66 -12.37
CA GLN A 132 22.69 -5.32 -12.43
C GLN A 132 22.91 -4.73 -11.03
N ILE A 133 22.01 -5.02 -10.08
CA ILE A 133 22.16 -4.59 -8.68
C ILE A 133 23.36 -5.29 -8.02
N LYS A 134 23.54 -6.60 -8.23
CA LYS A 134 24.71 -7.35 -7.74
C LYS A 134 26.02 -6.81 -8.33
N ALA A 135 26.04 -6.51 -9.62
CA ALA A 135 27.20 -5.90 -10.28
C ALA A 135 27.53 -4.53 -9.68
N PHE A 136 26.53 -3.69 -9.43
CA PHE A 136 26.70 -2.38 -8.81
C PHE A 136 27.22 -2.48 -7.36
N LEU A 137 26.62 -3.36 -6.54
CA LEU A 137 27.09 -3.62 -5.17
C LEU A 137 28.58 -3.98 -5.15
N LYS A 138 29.02 -4.83 -6.08
CA LYS A 138 30.42 -5.22 -6.22
C LYS A 138 31.32 -4.06 -6.66
N ALA A 139 30.88 -3.27 -7.65
CA ALA A 139 31.64 -2.14 -8.17
C ALA A 139 31.84 -1.04 -7.12
N GLU A 140 30.81 -0.76 -6.33
CA GLU A 140 30.80 0.29 -5.29
C GLU A 140 31.26 -0.22 -3.91
N ASN A 141 31.67 -1.49 -3.81
CA ASN A 141 32.08 -2.16 -2.57
C ASN A 141 31.04 -2.02 -1.43
N LEU A 142 29.76 -2.21 -1.76
CA LEU A 142 28.64 -2.13 -0.83
C LEU A 142 28.29 -3.53 -0.30
N ALA A 143 28.09 -3.64 1.01
CA ALA A 143 27.92 -4.93 1.69
C ALA A 143 26.48 -5.48 1.64
N ASN A 144 25.47 -4.62 1.47
CA ASN A 144 24.07 -5.01 1.60
C ASN A 144 23.12 -4.12 0.75
N LEU A 145 21.88 -4.58 0.59
CA LEU A 145 20.85 -3.88 -0.20
C LEU A 145 20.38 -2.57 0.43
N LYS A 146 20.53 -2.37 1.74
CA LYS A 146 20.23 -1.09 2.38
C LYS A 146 21.23 -0.02 1.90
N ASP A 147 22.52 -0.31 1.95
CA ASP A 147 23.56 0.63 1.50
C ASP A 147 23.40 0.95 0.02
N PHE A 148 22.99 -0.03 -0.79
CA PHE A 148 22.57 0.18 -2.18
C PHE A 148 21.42 1.18 -2.29
N CYS A 149 20.31 0.96 -1.58
CA CYS A 149 19.15 1.84 -1.63
C CYS A 149 19.49 3.27 -1.20
N LEU A 150 20.32 3.43 -0.17
CA LEU A 150 20.75 4.73 0.34
C LEU A 150 21.61 5.54 -0.65
N ARG A 151 22.07 4.96 -1.77
CA ARG A 151 22.70 5.71 -2.87
C ARG A 151 21.70 6.51 -3.70
N PHE A 152 20.43 6.12 -3.69
CA PHE A 152 19.39 6.67 -4.58
C PHE A 152 18.24 7.32 -3.82
N GLU A 153 17.90 6.79 -2.64
CA GLU A 153 16.83 7.31 -1.80
C GLU A 153 17.23 8.59 -1.08
N ASP A 154 16.22 9.40 -0.74
CA ASP A 154 16.42 10.58 0.10
C ASP A 154 16.73 10.20 1.56
N HIS A 155 17.28 11.16 2.31
CA HIS A 155 17.67 10.99 3.71
C HIS A 155 16.49 10.66 4.66
N SER A 156 15.25 10.90 4.23
CA SER A 156 14.05 10.66 5.03
C SER A 156 13.56 9.21 4.95
N ILE A 157 14.04 8.42 3.98
CA ILE A 157 13.55 7.05 3.72
C ILE A 157 13.65 6.13 4.94
N ASP A 158 14.71 6.25 5.74
CA ASP A 158 14.92 5.44 6.95
C ASP A 158 13.79 5.69 7.98
N SER A 159 13.40 6.97 8.13
CA SER A 159 12.30 7.38 9.00
C SER A 159 10.93 6.95 8.44
N TYR A 160 10.78 7.03 7.11
CA TYR A 160 9.58 6.61 6.41
C TYR A 160 9.33 5.11 6.56
N LEU A 161 10.33 4.27 6.28
CA LEU A 161 10.21 2.81 6.40
C LEU A 161 9.94 2.38 7.84
N LEU A 162 10.53 3.06 8.82
CA LEU A 162 10.20 2.81 10.24
C LEU A 162 8.74 3.17 10.55
N SER A 163 8.22 4.25 9.97
CA SER A 163 6.81 4.62 10.12
C SER A 163 5.88 3.57 9.49
N CYS A 164 6.27 3.01 8.33
CA CYS A 164 5.57 1.91 7.68
C CYS A 164 5.52 0.67 8.58
N VAL A 165 6.66 0.24 9.14
CA VAL A 165 6.71 -0.90 10.07
C VAL A 165 5.78 -0.68 11.27
N LYS A 166 5.82 0.51 11.88
CA LYS A 166 4.94 0.85 13.01
C LYS A 166 3.46 0.81 12.60
N ALA A 167 3.13 1.30 11.41
CA ALA A 167 1.76 1.26 10.90
C ALA A 167 1.30 -0.17 10.60
N MET A 168 2.16 -1.01 10.01
CA MET A 168 1.90 -2.44 9.78
C MET A 168 1.62 -3.16 11.10
N PHE A 169 2.44 -2.94 12.12
CA PHE A 169 2.27 -3.58 13.43
C PHE A 169 1.00 -3.13 14.13
N ARG A 170 0.70 -1.82 14.07
CA ARG A 170 -0.56 -1.29 14.59
C ARG A 170 -1.76 -1.90 13.87
N CYS A 171 -1.67 -2.10 12.56
CA CYS A 171 -2.73 -2.75 11.78
C CYS A 171 -2.96 -4.19 12.26
N VAL A 172 -1.90 -4.99 12.43
CA VAL A 172 -1.98 -6.34 13.00
C VAL A 172 -2.62 -6.29 14.40
N GLU A 173 -2.10 -5.46 15.30
CA GLU A 173 -2.59 -5.38 16.68
C GLU A 173 -4.05 -4.92 16.79
N ASN A 174 -4.49 -4.03 15.90
CA ASN A 174 -5.89 -3.59 15.84
C ASN A 174 -6.78 -4.68 15.26
N GLY A 175 -6.39 -5.29 14.14
CA GLY A 175 -7.16 -6.35 13.48
C GLY A 175 -7.35 -7.58 14.36
N LEU A 176 -6.36 -7.94 15.18
CA LEU A 176 -6.48 -9.02 16.17
C LEU A 176 -7.52 -8.76 17.27
N ARG A 177 -7.83 -7.50 17.56
CA ARG A 177 -8.84 -7.09 18.56
C ARG A 177 -10.17 -6.70 17.93
N ALA A 178 -10.21 -6.58 16.61
CA ALA A 178 -11.37 -6.08 15.89
C ALA A 178 -12.40 -7.21 15.74
N GLU A 179 -13.62 -6.92 16.17
CA GLU A 179 -14.77 -7.82 16.03
C GLU A 179 -15.77 -7.26 15.01
N GLY A 180 -16.76 -8.08 14.67
CA GLY A 180 -17.87 -7.68 13.80
C GLY A 180 -17.73 -8.13 12.35
N LYS A 181 -18.62 -7.62 11.51
CA LYS A 181 -18.73 -8.01 10.10
C LYS A 181 -17.81 -7.18 9.21
N ILE A 182 -17.24 -7.84 8.21
CA ILE A 182 -16.57 -7.17 7.11
C ILE A 182 -17.65 -6.46 6.27
N PRO A 183 -17.52 -5.16 6.00
CA PRO A 183 -18.44 -4.44 5.13
C PRO A 183 -18.54 -5.11 3.76
N ALA A 184 -19.75 -5.42 3.37
CA ALA A 184 -20.07 -5.90 2.03
C ALA A 184 -21.22 -5.08 1.46
N ASN A 185 -21.41 -5.14 0.15
CA ASN A 185 -22.62 -4.63 -0.47
C ASN A 185 -23.84 -5.43 0.02
N SER A 186 -25.02 -5.12 -0.53
CA SER A 186 -26.28 -5.82 -0.21
C SER A 186 -26.30 -7.32 -0.58
N ASN A 187 -25.16 -7.91 -0.98
CA ASN A 187 -25.04 -9.33 -1.26
C ASN A 187 -25.10 -10.15 0.05
N PRO A 188 -26.15 -10.97 0.25
CA PRO A 188 -26.31 -11.76 1.47
C PRO A 188 -25.25 -12.86 1.61
N ARG A 189 -24.53 -13.22 0.53
CA ARG A 189 -23.48 -14.26 0.57
C ARG A 189 -22.13 -13.75 1.07
N LEU A 190 -21.92 -12.43 1.16
CA LEU A 190 -20.65 -11.82 1.56
C LEU A 190 -20.68 -11.26 2.99
N GLN A 191 -21.55 -11.81 3.84
CA GLN A 191 -21.73 -11.40 5.24
C GLN A 191 -20.68 -12.07 6.15
N LEU A 192 -19.39 -11.84 5.86
CA LEU A 192 -18.27 -12.45 6.57
C LEU A 192 -18.03 -11.76 7.92
N ASN A 193 -17.73 -12.54 8.96
CA ASN A 193 -17.22 -12.02 10.23
C ASN A 193 -15.70 -11.95 10.19
N ARG A 194 -15.13 -11.03 10.96
CA ARG A 194 -13.71 -11.05 11.30
C ARG A 194 -13.40 -12.29 12.13
N VAL A 195 -12.31 -12.97 11.80
CA VAL A 195 -11.88 -14.23 12.43
C VAL A 195 -10.45 -14.17 12.95
N ALA A 196 -9.70 -13.10 12.67
CA ALA A 196 -8.29 -12.99 13.07
C ALA A 196 -8.07 -13.16 14.58
N GLY A 197 -8.93 -12.55 15.41
CA GLY A 197 -8.87 -12.66 16.87
C GLY A 197 -9.13 -14.09 17.39
N ASP A 198 -10.05 -14.81 16.76
CA ASP A 198 -10.37 -16.19 17.11
C ASP A 198 -9.20 -17.13 16.78
N ILE A 199 -8.60 -16.98 15.59
CA ILE A 199 -7.42 -17.75 15.18
C ILE A 199 -6.24 -17.48 16.12
N PHE A 200 -6.05 -16.22 16.52
CA PHE A 200 -4.99 -15.84 17.48
C PHE A 200 -5.22 -16.46 18.87
N SER A 201 -6.47 -16.48 19.34
CA SER A 201 -6.84 -17.11 20.61
C SER A 201 -6.59 -18.61 20.57
N GLN A 202 -6.91 -19.27 19.46
CA GLN A 202 -6.61 -20.69 19.24
C GLN A 202 -5.11 -20.99 19.24
N ALA A 203 -4.27 -20.10 18.71
CA ALA A 203 -2.82 -20.30 18.74
C ALA A 203 -2.28 -20.46 20.18
N SER A 204 -2.89 -19.74 21.14
CA SER A 204 -2.47 -19.77 22.54
C SER A 204 -2.79 -21.08 23.26
N SER A 205 -3.76 -21.85 22.76
CA SER A 205 -4.14 -23.15 23.35
C SER A 205 -3.34 -24.34 22.79
N LEU A 206 -2.57 -24.13 21.71
CA LEU A 206 -1.75 -25.19 21.12
C LEU A 206 -0.45 -25.41 21.90
N ALA A 207 -0.18 -26.66 22.26
CA ALA A 207 1.06 -27.07 22.94
C ALA A 207 2.26 -27.15 21.98
N HIS A 208 2.06 -27.62 20.74
CA HIS A 208 3.12 -27.77 19.75
C HIS A 208 3.50 -26.44 19.11
N GLU A 209 4.81 -26.15 19.06
CA GLU A 209 5.35 -24.87 18.58
C GLU A 209 5.04 -24.62 17.10
N ASP A 210 5.15 -25.62 16.24
CA ASP A 210 4.91 -25.45 14.79
C ASP A 210 3.45 -25.08 14.49
N GLY A 211 2.51 -25.78 15.12
CA GLY A 211 1.08 -25.48 14.99
C GLY A 211 0.74 -24.09 15.53
N ARG A 212 1.33 -23.73 16.68
CA ARG A 212 1.18 -22.39 17.27
C ARG A 212 1.71 -21.30 16.33
N ASN A 213 2.93 -21.47 15.81
CA ASN A 213 3.57 -20.49 14.93
C ASN A 213 2.79 -20.31 13.63
N PHE A 214 2.28 -21.39 13.05
CA PHE A 214 1.41 -21.36 11.89
C PHE A 214 0.15 -20.53 12.16
N LEU A 215 -0.60 -20.82 13.23
CA LEU A 215 -1.81 -20.07 13.57
C LEU A 215 -1.52 -18.60 13.90
N LEU A 216 -0.41 -18.30 14.57
CA LEU A 216 -0.01 -16.91 14.81
C LEU A 216 0.18 -16.17 13.48
N MET A 217 0.97 -16.72 12.57
CA MET A 217 1.21 -16.09 11.27
C MET A 217 -0.07 -15.96 10.43
N THR A 218 -0.93 -16.98 10.44
CA THR A 218 -2.28 -16.91 9.82
C THR A 218 -3.11 -15.79 10.44
N SER A 219 -3.17 -15.70 11.77
CA SER A 219 -3.96 -14.67 12.46
C SER A 219 -3.48 -13.25 12.12
N TYR A 220 -2.16 -13.03 11.99
CA TYR A 220 -1.60 -11.73 11.64
C TYR A 220 -1.92 -11.34 10.20
N ALA A 221 -1.85 -12.30 9.26
CA ALA A 221 -2.20 -12.06 7.88
C ALA A 221 -3.70 -11.73 7.73
N TYR A 222 -4.56 -12.48 8.42
CA TYR A 222 -6.00 -12.23 8.46
C TYR A 222 -6.33 -10.88 9.10
N ALA A 223 -5.68 -10.52 10.22
CA ALA A 223 -5.89 -9.23 10.88
C ALA A 223 -5.73 -8.06 9.91
N VAL A 224 -4.65 -8.06 9.12
CA VAL A 224 -4.40 -7.00 8.14
C VAL A 224 -5.33 -7.10 6.93
N ALA A 225 -5.62 -8.31 6.43
CA ALA A 225 -6.52 -8.49 5.29
C ALA A 225 -7.96 -8.05 5.61
N GLU A 226 -8.45 -8.37 6.81
CA GLU A 226 -9.76 -7.95 7.32
C GLU A 226 -9.82 -6.44 7.55
N SER A 227 -8.78 -5.85 8.15
CA SER A 227 -8.65 -4.40 8.30
C SER A 227 -8.63 -3.68 6.95
N ASN A 228 -7.91 -4.22 5.96
CA ASN A 228 -7.93 -3.72 4.60
C ASN A 228 -9.35 -3.77 4.02
N ALA A 229 -10.03 -4.91 4.12
CA ALA A 229 -11.40 -5.09 3.62
C ALA A 229 -12.41 -4.13 4.28
N CYS A 230 -12.15 -3.73 5.53
CA CYS A 230 -12.99 -2.78 6.26
C CYS A 230 -12.64 -1.30 6.01
N GLY A 231 -11.69 -1.02 5.11
CA GLY A 231 -11.31 0.35 4.77
C GLY A 231 -10.42 1.03 5.80
N GLU A 232 -9.80 0.27 6.70
CA GLU A 232 -8.87 0.81 7.69
C GLU A 232 -7.53 1.20 7.04
N ARG A 233 -6.69 1.89 7.82
CA ARG A 233 -5.35 2.28 7.36
C ARG A 233 -4.43 1.07 7.31
N ILE A 234 -3.86 0.82 6.13
CA ILE A 234 -2.90 -0.26 5.86
C ILE A 234 -1.67 0.28 5.12
N VAL A 235 -0.63 -0.55 5.01
CA VAL A 235 0.53 -0.27 4.14
C VAL A 235 0.52 -1.26 2.97
N THR A 236 0.61 -0.78 1.74
CA THR A 236 0.67 -1.65 0.56
C THR A 236 1.94 -2.50 0.54
N CYS A 237 1.81 -3.79 0.20
CA CYS A 237 2.94 -4.73 0.09
C CYS A 237 2.70 -5.82 -0.98
N PRO A 238 2.90 -5.56 -2.28
CA PRO A 238 3.06 -4.27 -2.95
C PRO A 238 1.70 -3.58 -3.23
N THR A 239 0.57 -4.26 -2.97
CA THR A 239 -0.79 -3.71 -3.11
C THR A 239 -1.58 -3.89 -1.82
N CYS A 240 -2.79 -3.33 -1.77
CA CYS A 240 -3.72 -3.47 -0.64
C CYS A 240 -4.16 -4.93 -0.48
N GLY A 241 -4.48 -5.62 -1.58
CA GLY A 241 -4.94 -7.00 -1.56
C GLY A 241 -3.91 -7.97 -0.99
N ALA A 242 -2.62 -7.68 -1.18
CA ALA A 242 -1.52 -8.48 -0.65
C ALA A 242 -0.91 -7.96 0.67
N SER A 243 -1.49 -6.90 1.25
CA SER A 243 -0.93 -6.21 2.41
C SER A 243 -0.81 -7.06 3.67
N GLY A 244 -1.46 -8.23 3.76
CA GLY A 244 -1.35 -9.10 4.93
C GLY A 244 -0.06 -9.93 5.02
N VAL A 245 0.61 -10.21 3.89
CA VAL A 245 1.71 -11.19 3.85
C VAL A 245 2.96 -10.67 4.58
N LEU A 246 3.53 -9.56 4.12
CA LEU A 246 4.77 -9.03 4.68
C LEU A 246 4.62 -8.60 6.15
N PRO A 247 3.58 -7.85 6.56
CA PRO A 247 3.36 -7.49 7.97
C PRO A 247 3.27 -8.68 8.91
N ALA A 248 2.61 -9.78 8.49
CA ALA A 248 2.50 -10.98 9.30
C ALA A 248 3.88 -11.57 9.63
N VAL A 249 4.75 -11.67 8.62
CA VAL A 249 6.13 -12.16 8.78
C VAL A 249 6.96 -11.22 9.66
N LEU A 250 6.92 -9.91 9.38
CA LEU A 250 7.70 -8.93 10.15
C LEU A 250 7.25 -8.87 11.62
N TYR A 251 5.93 -8.93 11.86
CA TYR A 251 5.37 -8.90 13.21
C TYR A 251 5.72 -10.18 13.96
N PHE A 252 5.71 -11.33 13.29
CA PHE A 252 6.14 -12.60 13.85
C PHE A 252 7.62 -12.56 14.29
N GLU A 253 8.51 -12.17 13.40
CA GLU A 253 9.95 -12.05 13.71
C GLU A 253 10.22 -11.07 14.86
N HIS A 254 9.49 -9.96 14.89
CA HIS A 254 9.63 -9.00 15.99
C HIS A 254 9.09 -9.52 17.33
N LYS A 255 7.87 -10.05 17.37
CA LYS A 255 7.19 -10.39 18.64
C LYS A 255 7.62 -11.74 19.19
N GLN A 256 7.78 -12.75 18.33
CA GLN A 256 8.11 -14.12 18.73
C GLN A 256 9.61 -14.34 18.77
N ARG A 257 10.36 -13.85 17.77
CA ARG A 257 11.82 -14.04 17.68
C ARG A 257 12.64 -12.87 18.25
N LYS A 258 11.98 -11.81 18.73
CA LYS A 258 12.61 -10.63 19.37
C LYS A 258 13.58 -9.89 18.47
N VAL A 259 13.38 -9.95 17.15
CA VAL A 259 14.19 -9.19 16.19
C VAL A 259 14.00 -7.68 16.45
N PRO A 260 15.08 -6.89 16.61
CA PRO A 260 14.98 -5.46 16.87
C PRO A 260 14.26 -4.70 15.75
N LEU A 261 13.51 -3.65 16.09
CA LEU A 261 12.79 -2.81 15.11
C LEU A 261 13.72 -2.20 14.05
N SER A 262 14.98 -1.92 14.38
CA SER A 262 15.97 -1.43 13.41
C SER A 262 16.24 -2.46 12.31
N ARG A 263 16.38 -3.75 12.66
CA ARG A 263 16.57 -4.86 11.72
C ARG A 263 15.32 -5.11 10.88
N ILE A 264 14.13 -5.03 11.50
CA ILE A 264 12.83 -5.11 10.79
C ILE A 264 12.68 -3.95 9.79
N ARG A 265 13.04 -2.73 10.17
CA ARG A 265 13.07 -1.60 9.23
C ARG A 265 14.06 -1.88 8.09
N ASP A 266 15.26 -2.35 8.41
CA ASP A 266 16.29 -2.56 7.40
C ASP A 266 15.91 -3.67 6.40
N SER A 267 15.10 -4.65 6.82
CA SER A 267 14.59 -5.67 5.90
C SER A 267 13.56 -5.13 4.89
N LEU A 268 12.94 -3.95 5.12
CA LEU A 268 12.09 -3.31 4.11
C LEU A 268 12.89 -2.81 2.90
N TYR A 269 14.20 -2.52 3.05
CA TYR A 269 15.04 -2.23 1.87
C TYR A 269 15.15 -3.46 0.96
N VAL A 270 15.36 -4.63 1.57
CA VAL A 270 15.43 -5.92 0.85
C VAL A 270 14.08 -6.21 0.19
N ALA A 271 12.98 -6.21 0.96
CA ALA A 271 11.64 -6.40 0.43
C ALA A 271 11.33 -5.42 -0.71
N GLY A 272 11.71 -4.14 -0.53
CA GLY A 272 11.50 -3.07 -1.48
C GLY A 272 12.19 -3.31 -2.82
N VAL A 273 13.45 -3.76 -2.81
CA VAL A 273 14.20 -4.08 -4.04
C VAL A 273 13.51 -5.20 -4.83
N PHE A 274 13.14 -6.30 -4.18
CA PHE A 274 12.46 -7.42 -4.84
C PHE A 274 11.09 -7.02 -5.39
N GLY A 275 10.30 -6.27 -4.61
CA GLY A 275 9.01 -5.77 -5.09
C GLY A 275 9.14 -4.78 -6.25
N ASN A 276 10.14 -3.90 -6.21
CA ASN A 276 10.42 -2.96 -7.29
C ASN A 276 10.89 -3.65 -8.56
N LEU A 277 11.73 -4.69 -8.47
CA LEU A 277 12.15 -5.46 -9.64
C LEU A 277 10.96 -6.12 -10.33
N VAL A 278 10.02 -6.68 -9.57
CA VAL A 278 8.79 -7.22 -10.15
C VAL A 278 7.95 -6.12 -10.79
N LYS A 279 7.76 -4.98 -10.11
CA LYS A 279 7.02 -3.81 -10.64
C LYS A 279 7.68 -3.19 -11.87
N GLN A 280 9.00 -3.24 -11.97
CA GLN A 280 9.74 -2.68 -13.11
C GLN A 280 9.57 -3.52 -14.37
N ASN A 281 9.59 -4.84 -14.21
CA ASN A 281 9.59 -5.78 -15.34
C ASN A 281 8.19 -6.33 -15.67
N SER A 282 7.21 -6.08 -14.80
CA SER A 282 5.84 -6.55 -14.96
C SER A 282 4.87 -5.62 -14.21
N SER A 283 3.57 -5.77 -14.47
CA SER A 283 2.56 -5.08 -13.69
C SER A 283 2.33 -5.79 -12.36
N ILE A 284 2.34 -5.04 -11.25
CA ILE A 284 1.86 -5.51 -9.93
C ILE A 284 0.35 -5.34 -9.77
N ALA A 285 -0.38 -4.90 -10.79
CA ALA A 285 -1.82 -4.80 -10.72
C ALA A 285 -2.44 -6.18 -10.95
N GLY A 286 -3.26 -6.64 -9.99
CA GLY A 286 -4.00 -7.90 -10.14
C GLY A 286 -4.90 -7.94 -11.39
N SER A 287 -5.32 -6.77 -11.90
CA SER A 287 -6.08 -6.64 -13.14
C SER A 287 -5.28 -6.95 -14.41
N VAL A 288 -3.95 -7.03 -14.34
CA VAL A 288 -3.06 -7.31 -15.48
C VAL A 288 -2.40 -8.68 -15.31
N GLY A 289 -1.81 -8.94 -14.16
CA GLY A 289 -1.03 -10.16 -13.90
C GLY A 289 -1.71 -11.21 -13.02
N GLY A 290 -2.96 -11.00 -12.59
CA GLY A 290 -3.67 -11.88 -11.65
C GLY A 290 -3.10 -11.87 -10.23
N CYS A 291 -3.59 -12.76 -9.36
CA CYS A 291 -3.16 -12.82 -7.95
C CYS A 291 -1.67 -13.11 -7.78
N GLN A 292 -1.02 -13.79 -8.73
CA GLN A 292 0.42 -14.04 -8.70
C GLN A 292 1.24 -12.74 -8.72
N ALA A 293 0.76 -11.69 -9.40
CA ALA A 293 1.44 -10.41 -9.49
C ALA A 293 1.36 -9.60 -8.19
N GLU A 294 0.40 -9.90 -7.33
CA GLU A 294 0.20 -9.21 -6.04
C GLU A 294 0.69 -10.09 -4.88
N ILE A 295 0.01 -11.21 -4.62
CA ILE A 295 0.30 -12.12 -3.51
C ILE A 295 1.61 -12.87 -3.74
N GLY A 296 1.89 -13.29 -4.98
CA GLY A 296 3.17 -13.94 -5.31
C GLY A 296 4.35 -12.99 -5.08
N THR A 297 4.22 -11.74 -5.50
CA THR A 297 5.22 -10.68 -5.24
C THR A 297 5.39 -10.44 -3.74
N ALA A 298 4.29 -10.33 -2.98
CA ALA A 298 4.36 -10.15 -1.53
C ALA A 298 5.03 -11.32 -0.82
N SER A 299 4.78 -12.54 -1.29
CA SER A 299 5.44 -13.76 -0.82
C SER A 299 6.95 -13.74 -1.10
N SER A 300 7.36 -13.36 -2.32
CA SER A 300 8.77 -13.19 -2.69
C SER A 300 9.47 -12.13 -1.82
N MET A 301 8.82 -10.97 -1.62
CA MET A 301 9.32 -9.91 -0.73
C MET A 301 9.49 -10.40 0.71
N ALA A 302 8.56 -11.20 1.21
CA ALA A 302 8.61 -11.77 2.55
C ALA A 302 9.68 -12.87 2.69
N ALA A 303 9.89 -13.69 1.66
CA ALA A 303 10.97 -14.68 1.63
C ALA A 303 12.35 -14.01 1.66
N ALA A 304 12.59 -13.02 0.81
CA ALA A 304 13.85 -12.27 0.78
C ALA A 304 14.12 -11.54 2.11
N THR A 305 13.06 -11.01 2.74
CA THR A 305 13.10 -10.43 4.09
C THR A 305 13.59 -11.44 5.12
N LEU A 306 13.01 -12.66 5.13
CA LEU A 306 13.43 -13.71 6.06
C LEU A 306 14.88 -14.11 5.83
N CYS A 307 15.30 -14.31 4.57
CA CYS A 307 16.70 -14.59 4.24
C CYS A 307 17.65 -13.54 4.83
N TYR A 308 17.33 -12.26 4.69
CA TYR A 308 18.10 -11.17 5.29
C TYR A 308 18.11 -11.21 6.83
N LEU A 309 16.94 -11.42 7.46
CA LEU A 309 16.82 -11.46 8.91
C LEU A 309 17.57 -12.65 9.53
N HIS A 310 17.67 -13.76 8.80
CA HIS A 310 18.45 -14.95 9.17
C HIS A 310 19.94 -14.86 8.78
N GLY A 311 20.39 -13.76 8.18
CA GLY A 311 21.80 -13.54 7.83
C GLY A 311 22.28 -14.38 6.64
N LEU A 312 21.37 -14.78 5.76
CA LEU A 312 21.70 -15.50 4.54
C LEU A 312 22.34 -14.56 3.50
N SER A 313 23.06 -15.16 2.55
CA SER A 313 23.74 -14.42 1.48
C SER A 313 22.76 -13.83 0.45
N LEU A 314 23.21 -12.83 -0.32
CA LEU A 314 22.41 -12.26 -1.41
C LEU A 314 21.98 -13.30 -2.44
N TYR A 315 22.79 -14.32 -2.67
CA TYR A 315 22.46 -15.44 -3.56
C TYR A 315 21.32 -16.32 -3.02
N GLN A 316 21.18 -16.43 -1.69
CA GLN A 316 20.07 -17.16 -1.06
C GLN A 316 18.81 -16.30 -0.92
N CYS A 317 18.95 -14.97 -0.99
CA CYS A 317 17.82 -14.06 -1.05
C CYS A 317 17.16 -14.03 -2.42
N GLU A 318 17.96 -14.20 -3.49
CA GLU A 318 17.51 -14.31 -4.89
C GLU A 318 16.79 -15.62 -5.16
#